data_AF-A0A524K8L4-F1
#
_entry.id   AF-A0A524K8L4-F1
#
_cell.length_a   1.000
_cell.length_b   1.000
_cell.length_c   1.000
_cell.angle_alpha   90.00
_cell.angle_beta   90.00
_cell.angle_gamma   90.00
#
_symmetry.space_group_name_H-M   'P 1'
#
loop_
_entity.id
_entity.type
_entity.pdbx_description
1 polymer ?
#
loop_
_entity_poly.entity_id
_entity_poly.type
_entity_poly.pdbx_seq_one_letter_code
_entity_poly.pdbx_strand_id
1 'polypeptide(L)'
;MSAIDASDTLLNLAEISAAFAGFAALVSVLKERDDRVGALHGILRLRIVISTSVVVVAASLIPIGLANFELPDRVVWGVSAALLLALNYSVILSFINSYKPVQGLFPPDRVAVILVSVLEVFDQIALVLILLNIWPDHDFPLYFAALVANICQAAFVFLRFVGSEFIADAP
;
A
#
# COMPACT_ATOMS: atom_id res chain seq x y z
N MET A 1 2.80 -21.87 -12.75
CA MET A 1 2.77 -20.58 -13.46
C MET A 1 4.13 -20.40 -14.13
N SER A 2 4.23 -19.93 -15.37
CA SER A 2 5.55 -19.59 -15.92
C SER A 2 6.11 -18.36 -15.18
N ALA A 3 7.42 -18.28 -14.97
CA ALA A 3 8.05 -17.10 -14.34
C ALA A 3 7.76 -15.79 -15.11
N ILE A 4 7.46 -15.90 -16.41
CA ILE A 4 7.07 -14.81 -17.29
C ILE A 4 5.67 -14.31 -16.95
N ASP A 5 4.67 -15.19 -16.80
CA ASP A 5 3.30 -14.79 -16.40
C ASP A 5 3.27 -14.09 -15.04
N ALA A 6 4.09 -14.56 -14.09
CA ALA A 6 4.21 -13.94 -12.77
C ALA A 6 4.80 -12.53 -12.86
N SER A 7 5.82 -12.33 -13.71
CA SER A 7 6.47 -11.04 -13.91
C SER A 7 5.54 -10.03 -14.60
N ASP A 8 4.81 -10.46 -15.63
CA ASP A 8 3.84 -9.62 -16.34
C ASP A 8 2.69 -9.19 -15.41
N THR A 9 2.23 -10.11 -14.56
CA THR A 9 1.19 -9.80 -13.56
C THR A 9 1.67 -8.76 -12.54
N LEU A 10 2.90 -8.90 -12.04
CA LEU A 10 3.49 -7.95 -11.08
C LEU A 10 3.77 -6.59 -11.73
N LEU A 11 4.18 -6.57 -13.00
CA LEU A 11 4.38 -5.33 -13.75
C LEU A 11 3.07 -4.57 -13.95
N ASN A 12 2.00 -5.26 -14.38
CA ASN A 12 0.66 -4.67 -14.47
C ASN A 12 0.19 -4.10 -13.13
N LEU A 13 0.46 -4.81 -12.03
CA LEU A 13 0.12 -4.34 -10.70
C LEU A 13 0.92 -3.10 -10.28
N ALA A 14 2.20 -3.03 -10.65
CA ALA A 14 3.03 -1.85 -10.47
C ALA A 14 2.51 -0.66 -11.28
N GLU A 15 2.12 -0.86 -12.54
CA GLU A 15 1.55 0.20 -13.38
C GLU A 15 0.26 0.78 -12.78
N ILE A 16 -0.66 -0.08 -12.32
CA ILE A 16 -1.88 0.34 -11.64
C ILE A 16 -1.54 1.16 -10.39
N SER A 17 -0.60 0.68 -9.58
CA SER A 17 -0.15 1.38 -8.36
C SER A 17 0.47 2.75 -8.67
N ALA A 18 1.31 2.82 -9.71
CA ALA A 18 1.93 4.06 -10.17
C ALA A 18 0.87 5.07 -10.64
N ALA A 19 -0.17 4.60 -11.35
CA ALA A 19 -1.29 5.44 -11.74
C ALA A 19 -2.03 6.02 -10.51
N PHE A 20 -2.33 5.19 -9.51
CA PHE A 20 -2.94 5.66 -8.25
C PHE A 20 -2.05 6.70 -7.53
N ALA A 21 -0.74 6.48 -7.46
CA ALA A 21 0.20 7.43 -6.90
C ALA A 21 0.18 8.78 -7.66
N GLY A 22 0.15 8.72 -9.00
CA GLY A 22 0.08 9.91 -9.86
C GLY A 22 -1.20 10.72 -9.65
N PHE A 23 -2.36 10.06 -9.58
CA PHE A 23 -3.63 10.73 -9.30
C PHE A 23 -3.66 11.35 -7.90
N ALA A 24 -3.18 10.63 -6.88
CA ALA A 24 -3.07 11.17 -5.53
C ALA A 24 -2.14 12.38 -5.47
N ALA A 25 -1.00 12.35 -6.18
CA ALA A 25 -0.10 13.50 -6.27
C ALA A 25 -0.76 14.72 -6.94
N LEU A 26 -1.51 14.53 -8.04
CA LEU A 26 -2.24 15.60 -8.71
C LEU A 26 -3.29 16.24 -7.80
N VAL A 27 -4.08 15.42 -7.09
CA VAL A 27 -5.07 15.91 -6.11
C VAL A 27 -4.39 16.71 -4.99
N SER A 28 -3.15 16.36 -4.62
CA SER A 28 -2.39 17.07 -3.58
C SER A 28 -2.12 18.51 -3.97
N VAL A 29 -1.62 18.67 -5.20
CA VAL A 29 -1.21 19.95 -5.74
C VAL A 29 -2.42 20.84 -5.99
N LEU A 30 -3.54 20.25 -6.43
CA LEU A 30 -4.79 20.99 -6.62
C LEU A 30 -5.36 21.50 -5.29
N LYS A 31 -5.34 20.67 -4.24
CA LYS A 31 -5.88 21.03 -2.92
C LYS A 31 -5.05 22.07 -2.18
N GLU A 32 -3.73 22.07 -2.36
CA GLU A 32 -2.83 23.07 -1.77
C GLU A 32 -3.13 24.51 -2.25
N ARG A 33 -3.81 24.64 -3.38
CA ARG A 33 -4.23 25.94 -3.93
C ARG A 33 -5.50 26.52 -3.29
N ASP A 34 -6.35 25.70 -2.67
CA ASP A 34 -7.73 26.09 -2.36
C ASP A 34 -7.99 26.42 -0.88
N ASP A 35 -7.24 25.89 0.10
CA ASP A 35 -7.59 26.13 1.51
C ASP A 35 -6.43 26.00 2.51
N ARG A 36 -6.27 26.97 3.44
CA ARG A 36 -5.09 27.08 4.33
C ARG A 36 -5.28 26.51 5.75
N VAL A 37 -6.49 26.14 6.15
CA VAL A 37 -6.78 25.74 7.55
C VAL A 37 -7.30 24.30 7.66
N GLY A 38 -7.93 23.73 6.62
CA GLY A 38 -8.29 22.30 6.52
C GLY A 38 -7.26 21.40 5.81
N ALA A 39 -6.27 21.99 5.12
CA ALA A 39 -5.39 21.27 4.18
C ALA A 39 -4.38 20.31 4.82
N LEU A 40 -3.94 20.54 6.05
CA LEU A 40 -2.86 19.76 6.68
C LEU A 40 -3.23 18.26 6.82
N HIS A 41 -4.50 17.96 7.09
CA HIS A 41 -5.01 16.59 7.22
C HIS A 41 -5.24 15.91 5.87
N GLY A 42 -5.70 16.68 4.86
CA GLY A 42 -5.83 16.16 3.51
C GLY A 42 -4.46 15.80 2.93
N ILE A 43 -3.46 16.66 3.15
CA ILE A 43 -2.07 16.41 2.75
C ILE A 43 -1.52 15.15 3.44
N LEU A 44 -1.78 14.95 4.74
CA LEU A 44 -1.33 13.74 5.45
C LEU A 44 -1.95 12.46 4.88
N ARG A 45 -3.28 12.43 4.64
CA ARG A 45 -3.96 11.27 4.04
C ARG A 45 -3.47 11.00 2.62
N LEU A 46 -3.26 12.03 1.83
CA LEU A 46 -2.81 11.88 0.46
C LEU A 46 -1.36 11.43 0.38
N ARG A 47 -0.51 11.91 1.31
CA ARG A 47 0.86 11.42 1.49
C ARG A 47 0.89 9.94 1.84
N ILE A 48 -0.06 9.47 2.65
CA ILE A 48 -0.20 8.04 2.96
C ILE A 48 -0.53 7.25 1.70
N VAL A 49 -1.52 7.69 0.91
CA VAL A 49 -1.88 7.02 -0.36
C VAL A 49 -0.69 6.98 -1.32
N ILE A 50 0.02 8.10 -1.51
CA ILE A 50 1.22 8.16 -2.37
C ILE A 50 2.29 7.22 -1.83
N SER A 51 2.55 7.23 -0.52
CA SER A 51 3.58 6.37 0.10
C SER A 51 3.23 4.89 -0.05
N THR A 52 1.99 4.48 0.19
CA THR A 52 1.56 3.08 0.06
C THR A 52 1.62 2.62 -1.40
N SER A 53 1.16 3.44 -2.34
CA SER A 53 1.23 3.11 -3.77
C SER A 53 2.67 2.98 -4.27
N VAL A 54 3.58 3.85 -3.84
CA VAL A 54 5.01 3.75 -4.18
C VAL A 54 5.64 2.50 -3.57
N VAL A 55 5.26 2.12 -2.35
CA VAL A 55 5.70 0.86 -1.72
C VAL A 55 5.26 -0.33 -2.54
N VAL A 56 4.01 -0.37 -3.02
CA VAL A 56 3.53 -1.47 -3.87
C VAL A 56 4.30 -1.52 -5.20
N VAL A 57 4.56 -0.37 -5.85
CA VAL A 57 5.39 -0.33 -7.06
C VAL A 57 6.77 -0.93 -6.79
N ALA A 58 7.44 -0.48 -5.72
CA ALA A 58 8.77 -0.98 -5.36
C ALA A 58 8.73 -2.49 -5.05
N ALA A 59 7.74 -2.93 -4.29
CA ALA A 59 7.56 -4.33 -3.92
C ALA A 59 7.28 -5.23 -5.13
N SER A 60 6.47 -4.79 -6.09
CA SER A 60 6.24 -5.53 -7.34
C SER A 60 7.49 -5.66 -8.21
N LEU A 61 8.39 -4.68 -8.18
CA LEU A 61 9.62 -4.67 -8.99
C LEU A 61 10.77 -5.48 -8.38
N ILE A 62 10.82 -5.63 -7.05
CA ILE A 62 11.87 -6.40 -6.35
C ILE A 62 11.99 -7.85 -6.84
N PRO A 63 10.93 -8.68 -6.87
CA PRO A 63 11.02 -10.06 -7.33
C PRO A 63 11.37 -10.14 -8.82
N ILE A 64 10.90 -9.20 -9.65
CA ILE A 64 11.27 -9.11 -11.07
C ILE A 64 12.77 -8.87 -11.22
N GLY A 65 13.32 -7.93 -10.45
CA GLY A 65 14.75 -7.64 -10.45
C GLY A 65 15.59 -8.83 -9.97
N LEU A 66 15.15 -9.51 -8.91
CA LEU A 66 15.84 -10.67 -8.34
C LEU A 66 15.76 -11.92 -9.24
N ALA A 67 14.68 -12.10 -9.99
CA ALA A 67 14.52 -13.22 -10.92
C ALA A 67 15.58 -13.22 -12.04
N ASN A 68 16.13 -12.05 -12.40
CA ASN A 68 17.21 -11.94 -13.39
C ASN A 68 18.56 -12.48 -12.90
N PHE A 69 18.71 -12.77 -11.60
CA PHE A 69 19.95 -13.32 -11.02
C PHE A 69 19.98 -14.85 -10.97
N GLU A 70 18.98 -15.55 -11.52
CA GLU A 70 18.85 -17.01 -11.49
C GLU A 70 18.98 -17.61 -10.07
N LEU A 71 18.56 -16.84 -9.06
CA LEU A 71 18.58 -17.26 -7.66
C LEU A 71 17.53 -18.35 -7.40
N PRO A 72 17.73 -19.20 -6.38
CA PRO A 72 16.69 -20.15 -5.96
C PRO A 72 15.40 -19.41 -5.59
N ASP A 73 14.24 -19.90 -6.05
CA ASP A 73 12.92 -19.29 -5.82
C ASP A 73 12.68 -18.95 -4.34
N ARG A 74 13.09 -19.84 -3.43
CA ARG A 74 13.01 -19.64 -1.98
C ARG A 74 13.69 -18.36 -1.50
N VAL A 75 14.84 -18.00 -2.10
CA VAL A 75 15.58 -16.79 -1.76
C VAL A 75 14.90 -15.57 -2.36
N VAL A 76 14.44 -15.66 -3.61
CA VAL A 76 13.74 -14.57 -4.30
C VAL A 76 12.48 -14.18 -3.54
N TRP A 77 11.61 -15.14 -3.24
CA TRP A 77 10.35 -14.88 -2.52
C TRP A 77 10.58 -14.52 -1.05
N GLY A 78 11.53 -15.17 -0.38
CA GLY A 78 11.86 -14.85 1.02
C GLY A 78 12.39 -13.43 1.19
N VAL A 79 13.32 -13.00 0.32
CA VAL A 79 13.86 -11.63 0.34
C VAL A 79 12.80 -10.60 -0.05
N SER A 80 11.97 -10.91 -1.05
CA SER A 80 10.88 -10.03 -1.49
C SER A 80 9.82 -9.85 -0.40
N ALA A 81 9.45 -10.94 0.29
CA ALA A 81 8.51 -10.91 1.41
C ALA A 81 9.09 -10.16 2.62
N ALA A 82 10.37 -10.38 2.96
CA ALA A 82 11.05 -9.64 4.03
C ALA A 82 11.08 -8.13 3.74
N LEU A 83 11.41 -7.75 2.50
CA LEU A 83 11.44 -6.35 2.09
C LEU A 83 10.05 -5.72 2.11
N LEU A 84 9.04 -6.39 1.57
CA LEU A 84 7.65 -5.90 1.60
C LEU A 84 7.17 -5.74 3.04
N LEU A 85 7.46 -6.70 3.92
CA LEU A 85 7.13 -6.61 5.35
C LEU A 85 7.81 -5.41 6.00
N ALA A 86 9.11 -5.19 5.75
CA ALA A 86 9.84 -4.04 6.26
C ALA A 86 9.27 -2.70 5.75
N LEU A 87 8.85 -2.64 4.49
CA LEU A 87 8.20 -1.46 3.91
C LEU A 87 6.83 -1.19 4.57
N ASN A 88 6.01 -2.23 4.78
CA ASN A 88 4.71 -2.08 5.47
C ASN A 88 4.89 -1.54 6.90
N TYR A 89 5.84 -2.09 7.67
CA TYR A 89 6.15 -1.55 9.00
C TYR A 89 6.64 -0.10 8.94
N SER A 90 7.40 0.28 7.91
CA SER A 90 7.84 1.66 7.71
C SER A 90 6.67 2.61 7.45
N VAL A 91 5.69 2.18 6.66
CA VAL A 91 4.45 2.95 6.42
C VAL A 91 3.63 3.09 7.72
N ILE A 92 3.47 2.00 8.48
CA ILE A 92 2.75 2.03 9.77
C ILE A 92 3.43 2.96 10.77
N LEU A 93 4.76 2.88 10.90
CA LEU A 93 5.54 3.77 11.77
C LEU A 93 5.41 5.24 11.34
N SER A 94 5.51 5.51 10.04
CA SER A 94 5.31 6.85 9.47
C SER A 94 3.89 7.37 9.75
N PHE A 95 2.88 6.51 9.66
CA PHE A 95 1.50 6.82 9.98
C PHE A 95 1.34 7.18 11.45
N ILE A 96 1.80 6.33 12.38
CA ILE A 96 1.72 6.57 13.82
C ILE A 96 2.42 7.87 14.19
N ASN A 97 3.62 8.11 13.65
CA ASN A 97 4.40 9.30 13.97
C ASN A 97 3.74 10.58 13.44
N SER A 98 3.08 10.49 12.28
CA SER A 98 2.34 11.61 11.68
C SER A 98 0.98 11.85 12.36
N TYR A 99 0.37 10.83 12.99
CA TYR A 99 -0.93 10.94 13.68
C TYR A 99 -0.81 11.39 15.15
N LYS A 100 0.29 11.07 15.84
CA LYS A 100 0.56 11.48 17.23
C LYS A 100 0.33 12.98 17.52
N PRO A 101 0.77 13.93 16.68
CA PRO A 101 0.59 15.36 16.98
C PRO A 101 -0.86 15.88 16.80
N VAL A 102 -1.78 15.07 16.26
CA VAL A 102 -3.17 15.47 15.92
C VAL A 102 -4.25 14.63 16.59
N GLN A 103 -3.89 13.83 17.61
CA GLN A 103 -4.75 12.84 18.31
C GLN A 103 -5.98 13.38 19.09
N GLY A 104 -6.41 14.64 18.90
CA GLY A 104 -7.49 15.25 19.68
C GLY A 104 -8.64 15.90 18.91
N LEU A 105 -8.58 16.00 17.58
CA LEU A 105 -9.47 16.89 16.81
C LEU A 105 -10.55 16.18 15.98
N PHE A 106 -10.46 14.86 15.73
CA PHE A 106 -11.47 14.10 14.98
C PHE A 106 -11.62 12.67 15.52
N PRO A 107 -12.86 12.12 15.58
CA PRO A 107 -13.05 10.70 15.87
C PRO A 107 -12.47 9.87 14.71
N PRO A 108 -11.56 8.92 14.97
CA PRO A 108 -11.07 8.02 13.94
C PRO A 108 -12.27 7.28 13.35
N ASP A 109 -12.34 7.22 12.03
CA ASP A 109 -13.35 6.43 11.34
C ASP A 109 -13.11 4.95 11.66
N ARG A 110 -13.87 4.45 12.63
CA ARG A 110 -13.68 3.12 13.20
C ARG A 110 -13.82 2.04 12.14
N VAL A 111 -14.69 2.25 11.15
CA VAL A 111 -14.92 1.28 10.07
C VAL A 111 -13.68 1.19 9.18
N ALA A 112 -13.11 2.32 8.78
CA ALA A 112 -11.90 2.36 7.96
C ALA A 112 -10.70 1.76 8.70
N VAL A 113 -10.52 2.10 9.98
CA VAL A 113 -9.43 1.54 10.78
C VAL A 113 -9.58 0.04 10.94
N ILE A 114 -10.77 -0.46 11.31
CA ILE A 114 -11.03 -1.89 11.47
C ILE A 114 -10.79 -2.63 10.16
N LEU A 115 -11.34 -2.13 9.04
CA LEU A 115 -11.20 -2.80 7.75
C LEU A 115 -9.73 -2.87 7.29
N VAL A 116 -9.02 -1.74 7.35
CA VAL A 116 -7.60 -1.69 6.98
C VAL A 116 -6.77 -2.57 7.91
N SER A 117 -7.00 -2.54 9.23
CA SER A 117 -6.29 -3.41 10.18
C SER A 117 -6.55 -4.89 9.94
N VAL A 118 -7.77 -5.30 9.58
CA VAL A 118 -8.06 -6.70 9.26
C VAL A 118 -7.30 -7.13 8.00
N LEU A 119 -7.33 -6.33 6.93
CA LEU A 119 -6.56 -6.61 5.72
C LEU A 119 -5.05 -6.67 6.01
N GLU A 120 -4.53 -5.77 6.85
CA GLU A 120 -3.12 -5.73 7.23
C GLU A 120 -2.70 -7.02 7.96
N VAL A 121 -3.55 -7.54 8.85
CA VAL A 121 -3.28 -8.81 9.54
C VAL A 121 -3.23 -9.97 8.53
N PHE A 122 -4.15 -9.99 7.56
CA PHE A 122 -4.11 -11.01 6.50
C PHE A 122 -2.81 -10.94 5.68
N ASP A 123 -2.36 -9.75 5.32
CA ASP A 123 -1.11 -9.55 4.57
C ASP A 123 0.11 -10.00 5.38
N GLN A 124 0.17 -9.65 6.66
CA GLN A 124 1.25 -10.08 7.54
C GLN A 124 1.29 -11.60 7.67
N ILE A 125 0.15 -12.25 7.80
CA ILE A 125 0.07 -13.72 7.83
C ILE A 125 0.60 -14.31 6.52
N ALA A 126 0.17 -13.78 5.37
CA ALA A 126 0.65 -14.24 4.06
C ALA A 126 2.18 -14.11 3.92
N LEU A 127 2.75 -12.97 4.30
CA LEU A 127 4.20 -12.73 4.22
C LEU A 127 5.00 -13.59 5.19
N VAL A 128 4.49 -13.82 6.41
CA VAL A 128 5.11 -14.71 7.39
C VAL A 128 5.08 -16.16 6.90
N LEU A 129 4.00 -16.61 6.25
CA LEU A 129 3.91 -17.95 5.66
C LEU A 129 4.98 -18.17 4.57
N ILE A 130 5.24 -17.15 3.74
CA ILE A 130 6.31 -17.18 2.72
C ILE A 130 7.68 -17.25 3.39
N LEU A 131 7.93 -16.42 4.43
CA LEU A 131 9.20 -16.41 5.16
C LEU A 131 9.51 -17.74 5.87
N LEU A 132 8.49 -18.36 6.46
CA LEU A 132 8.61 -19.67 7.10
C LEU A 132 8.66 -20.82 6.09
N ASN A 133 8.42 -20.53 4.81
CA ASN A 133 8.45 -21.49 3.70
C ASN A 133 7.51 -22.69 3.95
N ILE A 134 6.32 -22.42 4.53
CA ILE A 134 5.35 -23.46 4.89
C ILE A 134 4.71 -24.09 3.63
N TRP A 135 4.46 -23.29 2.59
CA TRP A 135 3.94 -23.74 1.30
C TRP A 135 4.69 -23.11 0.12
N PRO A 136 5.83 -23.69 -0.29
CA PRO A 136 6.67 -23.16 -1.38
C PRO A 136 5.91 -23.01 -2.70
N ASP A 137 4.99 -23.94 -2.99
CA ASP A 137 4.19 -23.91 -4.22
C ASP A 137 3.22 -22.71 -4.28
N HIS A 138 2.97 -22.04 -3.15
CA HIS A 138 2.03 -20.93 -3.02
C HIS A 138 2.72 -19.58 -2.71
N ASP A 139 4.05 -19.50 -2.84
CA ASP A 139 4.80 -18.27 -2.57
C ASP A 139 4.31 -17.09 -3.43
N PHE A 140 4.13 -17.30 -4.74
CA PHE A 140 3.61 -16.26 -5.65
C PHE A 140 2.16 -15.84 -5.35
N PRO A 141 1.18 -16.76 -5.26
CA PRO A 141 -0.21 -16.40 -4.94
C PRO A 141 -0.35 -15.64 -3.62
N LEU A 142 0.39 -16.04 -2.58
CA LEU A 142 0.40 -15.36 -1.28
C LEU A 142 0.99 -13.96 -1.39
N TYR A 143 2.09 -13.80 -2.11
CA TYR A 143 2.74 -12.51 -2.32
C TYR A 143 1.84 -11.56 -3.12
N PHE A 144 1.26 -12.06 -4.22
CA PHE A 144 0.35 -11.30 -5.07
C PHE A 144 -0.91 -10.87 -4.30
N ALA A 145 -1.51 -11.75 -3.51
CA ALA A 145 -2.67 -11.40 -2.68
C ALA A 145 -2.34 -10.26 -1.70
N ALA A 146 -1.16 -10.29 -1.08
CA ALA A 146 -0.72 -9.23 -0.17
C ALA A 146 -0.54 -7.88 -0.90
N LEU A 147 0.02 -7.87 -2.11
CA LEU A 147 0.15 -6.65 -2.90
C LEU A 147 -1.22 -6.09 -3.31
N VAL A 148 -2.14 -6.95 -3.75
CA VAL A 148 -3.50 -6.55 -4.12
C VAL A 148 -4.23 -5.95 -2.91
N ALA A 149 -4.14 -6.57 -1.75
CA ALA A 149 -4.73 -6.06 -0.52
C ALA A 149 -4.17 -4.67 -0.15
N ASN A 150 -2.85 -4.46 -0.27
CA ASN A 150 -2.20 -3.17 -0.06
C ASN A 150 -2.72 -2.07 -1.01
N ILE A 151 -2.90 -2.38 -2.30
CA ILE A 151 -3.52 -1.43 -3.24
C ILE A 151 -4.97 -1.16 -2.86
N CYS A 152 -5.75 -2.20 -2.53
CA CYS A 152 -7.14 -2.05 -2.14
C CYS A 152 -7.28 -1.16 -0.90
N GLN A 153 -6.40 -1.31 0.09
CA GLN A 153 -6.35 -0.42 1.26
C GLN A 153 -6.03 1.02 0.83
N ALA A 154 -5.01 1.24 -0.01
CA ALA A 154 -4.67 2.57 -0.51
C ALA A 154 -5.84 3.23 -1.27
N ALA A 155 -6.48 2.48 -2.16
CA ALA A 155 -7.64 2.92 -2.93
C ALA A 155 -8.85 3.22 -2.03
N PHE A 156 -9.11 2.37 -1.02
CA PHE A 156 -10.20 2.59 -0.07
C PHE A 156 -9.99 3.86 0.75
N VAL A 157 -8.77 4.08 1.27
CA VAL A 157 -8.41 5.30 2.00
C VAL A 157 -8.54 6.53 1.10
N PHE A 158 -8.10 6.43 -0.16
CA PHE A 158 -8.24 7.49 -1.16
C PHE A 158 -9.70 7.84 -1.46
N LEU A 159 -10.55 6.85 -1.76
CA LEU A 159 -11.97 7.06 -2.06
C LEU A 159 -12.72 7.67 -0.86
N ARG A 160 -12.42 7.19 0.34
CA ARG A 160 -12.98 7.73 1.59
C ARG A 160 -12.61 9.20 1.77
N PHE A 161 -11.35 9.54 1.47
CA PHE A 161 -10.87 10.92 1.52
C PHE A 161 -11.60 11.81 0.52
N VAL A 162 -11.62 11.42 -0.75
CA VAL A 162 -12.29 12.18 -1.81
C VAL A 162 -13.78 12.38 -1.50
N GLY A 163 -14.47 11.31 -1.06
CA GLY A 163 -15.89 11.38 -0.68
C GLY A 163 -16.17 12.30 0.51
N SER A 164 -15.29 12.36 1.50
CA SER A 164 -15.47 13.27 2.66
C SER A 164 -15.34 14.74 2.31
N GLU A 165 -14.57 15.08 1.27
CA GLU A 165 -14.44 16.47 0.80
C GLU A 165 -15.66 16.91 -0.01
N PHE A 166 -16.16 16.06 -0.91
CA PHE A 166 -17.33 16.39 -1.73
C PHE A 166 -18.65 16.48 -0.94
N ILE A 167 -18.77 15.77 0.19
CA ILE A 167 -19.96 15.86 1.05
C ILE A 167 -19.96 17.16 1.88
N ALA A 168 -18.80 17.75 2.16
CA ALA A 168 -18.69 18.99 2.93
C ALA A 168 -19.17 20.24 2.16
N ASP A 169 -19.26 20.16 0.83
CA ASP A 169 -19.74 21.23 -0.07
C ASP A 169 -21.23 21.09 -0.48
N ALA A 170 -21.96 20.14 0.11
CA ALA A 170 -23.41 20.01 -0.15
C ALA A 170 -24.21 21.06 0.67
N PRO A 171 -25.00 21.94 0.02
CA PRO A 171 -25.74 23.04 0.66
C PRO A 171 -26.87 22.60 1.59
#